data_AF-A0A133NQ51-F1
#
_entry.id   AF-A0A133NQ51-F1
#
_cell.length_a   1.000
_cell.length_b   1.000
_cell.length_c   1.000
_cell.angle_alpha   90.00
_cell.angle_beta   90.00
_cell.angle_gamma   90.00
#
_symmetry.space_group_name_H-M   'P 1'
#
loop_
_entity.id
_entity.type
_entity.pdbx_description
1 polymer ?
#
loop_
_entity_poly.entity_id
_entity_poly.type
_entity_poly.pdbx_seq_one_letter_code
_entity_poly.pdbx_strand_id
1 'polypeptide(L)'
;MSVNAEDMSDYAKNLVKELHLEAHPEGGWYTRDWQAAQLYSANNADASANNAQIDENSSANAPRPLASLIYFLLPAGDSSAWHKVDADEIWLWHGPANLTIELGGCGVNPCAEANSQSFTLGNIKDGSGLSTRGHLVIPAGTWQRTVPSNADVLVSCVVSPGFTFSGFNLASKNE
;
A
#
# COMPACT_ATOMS: atom_id res chain seq x y z
N MET A 1 7.66 11.71 -4.77
CA MET A 1 8.96 11.10 -5.11
C MET A 1 9.54 10.69 -3.80
N SER A 2 9.95 9.43 -3.66
CA SER A 2 10.43 8.92 -2.38
C SER A 2 11.65 9.70 -1.90
N VAL A 3 11.80 9.84 -0.59
CA VAL A 3 13.01 10.41 0.02
C VAL A 3 14.22 9.54 -0.37
N ASN A 4 15.33 10.18 -0.76
CA ASN A 4 16.55 9.48 -1.13
C ASN A 4 17.11 8.71 0.07
N ALA A 5 17.70 7.54 -0.18
CA ALA A 5 18.27 6.70 0.87
C ALA A 5 19.34 7.39 1.72
N GLU A 6 20.07 8.37 1.17
CA GLU A 6 21.09 9.13 1.90
C GLU A 6 20.51 10.11 2.93
N ASP A 7 19.30 10.61 2.68
CA ASP A 7 18.60 11.61 3.51
C ASP A 7 17.74 10.98 4.61
N MET A 8 17.59 9.65 4.59
CA MET A 8 16.85 8.89 5.61
C MET A 8 17.52 8.87 6.98
N SER A 9 16.72 8.64 8.02
CA SER A 9 17.23 8.29 9.34
C SER A 9 18.01 6.95 9.33
N ASP A 10 18.81 6.71 10.36
CA ASP A 10 19.52 5.42 10.52
C ASP A 10 18.54 4.24 10.67
N TYR A 11 17.38 4.46 11.28
CA TYR A 11 16.33 3.45 11.40
C TYR A 11 15.82 3.04 10.01
N ALA A 12 15.44 4.01 9.18
CA ALA A 12 14.95 3.78 7.83
C ALA A 12 16.03 3.14 6.93
N LYS A 13 17.28 3.62 6.98
CA LYS A 13 18.42 3.02 6.25
C LYS A 13 18.63 1.55 6.59
N ASN A 14 18.55 1.21 7.87
CA ASN A 14 18.67 -0.18 8.32
C ASN A 14 17.52 -1.04 7.78
N LEU A 15 16.27 -0.56 7.82
CA LEU A 15 15.14 -1.30 7.26
C LEU A 15 15.26 -1.51 5.75
N VAL A 16 15.63 -0.48 5.00
CA VAL A 16 15.85 -0.59 3.54
C VAL A 16 16.87 -1.69 3.23
N LYS A 17 17.96 -1.74 4.00
CA LYS A 17 19.01 -2.74 3.81
C LYS A 17 18.56 -4.15 4.21
N GLU A 18 18.03 -4.32 5.42
CA GLU A 18 17.73 -5.63 6.00
C GLU A 18 16.49 -6.28 5.38
N LEU A 19 15.51 -5.47 4.92
CA LEU A 19 14.31 -5.96 4.24
C LEU A 19 14.41 -5.87 2.72
N HIS A 20 15.54 -5.42 2.16
CA HIS A 20 15.74 -5.26 0.73
C HIS A 20 14.63 -4.42 0.07
N LEU A 21 14.34 -3.25 0.65
CA LEU A 21 13.31 -2.36 0.13
C LEU A 21 13.80 -1.58 -1.09
N GLU A 22 12.90 -1.34 -2.04
CA GLU A 22 13.13 -0.53 -3.24
C GLU A 22 12.12 0.63 -3.28
N ALA A 23 12.43 1.71 -4.01
CA ALA A 23 11.51 2.85 -4.12
C ALA A 23 10.21 2.44 -4.84
N HIS A 24 9.06 2.77 -4.25
CA HIS A 24 7.77 2.48 -4.87
C HIS A 24 7.32 3.63 -5.80
N PRO A 25 6.63 3.37 -6.92
CA PRO A 25 6.14 4.41 -7.85
C PRO A 25 5.29 5.50 -7.21
N GLU A 26 4.57 5.19 -6.13
CA GLU A 26 3.72 6.16 -5.42
C GLU A 26 4.48 7.06 -4.45
N GLY A 27 5.74 6.75 -4.11
CA GLY A 27 6.43 7.29 -2.93
C GLY A 27 6.67 6.20 -1.89
N GLY A 28 7.56 6.47 -0.93
CA GLY A 28 7.99 5.45 0.02
C GLY A 28 8.82 4.33 -0.61
N TRP A 29 9.05 3.28 0.20
CA TRP A 29 9.93 2.15 -0.10
C TRP A 29 9.23 0.84 0.24
N TYR A 30 9.38 -0.19 -0.60
CA TYR A 30 8.64 -1.43 -0.44
C TYR A 30 9.44 -2.66 -0.84
N THR A 31 8.97 -3.82 -0.38
CA THR A 31 9.33 -5.11 -0.97
C THR A 31 8.13 -6.03 -0.91
N ARG A 32 7.98 -6.90 -1.92
CA ARG A 32 7.00 -7.98 -1.83
C ARG A 32 7.61 -9.15 -1.06
N ASP A 33 7.18 -9.29 0.19
CA ASP A 33 7.60 -10.35 1.09
C ASP A 33 6.96 -11.70 0.72
N TRP A 34 5.68 -11.68 0.33
CA TRP A 34 4.94 -12.90 0.01
C TRP A 34 3.85 -12.69 -1.04
N GLN A 35 3.54 -13.76 -1.76
CA GLN A 35 2.30 -13.90 -2.52
C GLN A 35 1.80 -15.35 -2.48
N ALA A 36 0.48 -15.52 -2.54
CA ALA A 36 -0.13 -16.84 -2.57
C ALA A 36 0.29 -17.60 -3.83
N ALA A 37 0.69 -18.86 -3.68
CA ALA A 37 0.99 -19.75 -4.81
C ALA A 37 -0.28 -20.15 -5.58
N GLN A 38 -1.44 -20.14 -4.90
CA GLN A 38 -2.73 -20.39 -5.53
C GLN A 38 -3.24 -19.15 -6.25
N LEU A 39 -3.78 -19.36 -7.44
CA LEU A 39 -4.29 -18.30 -8.30
C LEU A 39 -5.82 -18.26 -8.28
N TYR A 40 -6.34 -17.04 -8.21
CA TYR A 40 -7.72 -16.73 -8.54
C TYR A 40 -7.86 -16.52 -10.05
N SER A 41 -8.86 -17.16 -10.67
CA SER A 41 -9.26 -16.91 -12.06
C SER A 41 -10.75 -16.59 -12.08
N ALA A 42 -11.10 -15.37 -12.49
CA ALA A 42 -12.47 -14.88 -12.51
C ALA A 42 -13.42 -15.73 -13.39
N ASN A 43 -12.88 -16.55 -14.28
CA ASN A 43 -13.63 -17.35 -15.24
C ASN A 43 -13.77 -18.84 -14.86
N ASN A 44 -13.38 -19.27 -13.65
CA ASN A 44 -13.39 -20.70 -13.23
C ASN A 44 -12.68 -21.65 -14.23
N ALA A 45 -11.79 -21.11 -15.07
CA ALA A 45 -10.97 -21.91 -15.97
C ALA A 45 -9.80 -22.47 -15.15
N ASP A 46 -10.00 -23.70 -14.69
CA ASP A 46 -9.03 -24.60 -14.07
C ASP A 46 -7.90 -23.94 -13.26
N ALA A 47 -8.13 -23.79 -11.95
CA ALA A 47 -7.12 -23.40 -10.97
C ALA A 47 -5.96 -24.43 -10.83
N SER A 48 -5.88 -25.47 -11.68
CA SER A 48 -4.73 -26.39 -11.76
C SER A 48 -3.46 -25.74 -12.30
N ALA A 49 -3.51 -24.50 -12.76
CA ALA A 49 -2.33 -23.71 -13.12
C ALA A 49 -1.51 -23.26 -11.89
N ASN A 50 -1.23 -24.18 -10.96
CA ASN A 50 -0.32 -24.00 -9.81
C ASN A 50 1.15 -23.72 -10.22
N ASN A 51 1.39 -23.42 -11.51
CA ASN A 51 2.70 -23.18 -12.10
C ASN A 51 2.64 -22.14 -13.24
N ALA A 52 1.52 -21.44 -13.44
CA ALA A 52 1.50 -20.33 -14.40
C ALA A 52 2.36 -19.18 -13.86
N GLN A 53 3.34 -18.74 -14.64
CA GLN A 53 4.04 -17.49 -14.34
C GLN A 53 3.02 -16.36 -14.34
N ILE A 54 2.91 -15.68 -13.20
CA ILE A 54 2.09 -14.48 -13.07
C ILE A 54 2.86 -13.36 -13.76
N ASP A 55 2.33 -12.88 -14.87
CA ASP A 55 2.77 -11.61 -15.45
C ASP A 55 1.99 -10.48 -14.75
N GLU A 56 2.66 -9.70 -13.93
CA GLU A 56 2.04 -8.61 -13.15
C GLU A 56 1.48 -7.48 -14.00
N ASN A 57 1.84 -7.45 -15.29
CA ASN A 57 1.32 -6.51 -16.28
C ASN A 57 0.24 -7.12 -17.19
N SER A 58 -0.18 -8.36 -16.93
CA SER A 58 -1.20 -9.03 -17.72
C SER A 58 -2.60 -8.41 -17.52
N SER A 59 -3.46 -8.61 -18.51
CA SER A 59 -4.82 -8.04 -18.55
C SER A 59 -5.65 -8.38 -17.31
N ALA A 60 -6.69 -7.58 -17.01
CA ALA A 60 -7.57 -7.78 -15.85
C ALA A 60 -8.22 -9.18 -15.73
N ASN A 61 -8.23 -9.99 -16.80
CA ASN A 61 -8.75 -11.37 -16.80
C ASN A 61 -7.67 -12.45 -16.58
N ALA A 62 -6.42 -12.06 -16.35
CA ALA A 62 -5.35 -13.01 -16.09
C ALA A 62 -5.48 -13.62 -14.68
N PRO A 63 -4.98 -14.85 -14.47
CA PRO A 63 -4.85 -15.41 -13.14
C PRO A 63 -3.99 -14.49 -12.26
N ARG A 64 -4.46 -14.18 -11.05
CA ARG A 64 -3.71 -13.40 -10.05
C ARG A 64 -3.61 -14.16 -8.73
N PRO A 65 -2.61 -13.91 -7.87
CA PRO A 65 -2.52 -14.59 -6.58
C PRO A 65 -3.81 -14.40 -5.76
N LEU A 66 -4.13 -15.35 -4.87
CA LEU A 66 -5.23 -15.14 -3.92
C LEU A 66 -4.97 -13.98 -2.95
N ALA A 67 -3.70 -13.72 -2.62
CA ALA A 67 -3.31 -12.56 -1.83
C ALA A 67 -1.82 -12.24 -2.05
N SER A 68 -1.41 -11.03 -1.71
CA SER A 68 -0.02 -10.59 -1.65
C SER A 68 0.23 -9.81 -0.36
N LEU A 69 1.47 -9.81 0.10
CA LEU A 69 1.93 -9.10 1.28
C LEU A 69 3.21 -8.33 0.95
N ILE A 70 3.25 -7.06 1.32
CA ILE A 70 4.44 -6.22 1.22
C ILE A 70 4.85 -5.69 2.59
N TYR A 71 6.13 -5.34 2.73
CA TYR A 71 6.53 -4.28 3.65
C TYR A 71 6.50 -2.94 2.91
N PHE A 72 6.09 -1.89 3.61
CA PHE A 72 6.09 -0.53 3.09
C PHE A 72 6.60 0.45 4.15
N LEU A 73 7.64 1.19 3.81
CA LEU A 73 8.33 2.16 4.66
C LEU A 73 8.09 3.57 4.09
N LEU A 74 7.62 4.46 4.95
CA LEU A 74 7.57 5.90 4.70
C LEU A 74 8.56 6.60 5.61
N PRO A 75 9.70 7.08 5.08
CA PRO A 75 10.59 7.96 5.82
C PRO A 75 9.89 9.28 6.20
N ALA A 76 10.37 9.92 7.26
CA ALA A 76 9.90 11.25 7.64
C ALA A 76 10.02 12.25 6.47
N GLY A 77 8.94 12.98 6.16
CA GLY A 77 8.89 13.93 5.05
C GLY A 77 8.53 13.32 3.68
N ASP A 78 8.36 11.99 3.61
CA ASP A 78 7.81 11.31 2.43
C ASP A 78 6.26 11.22 2.50
N SER A 79 5.62 10.77 1.42
CA SER A 79 4.21 10.39 1.39
C SER A 79 3.94 9.51 0.16
N SER A 80 2.91 8.67 0.22
CA SER A 80 2.38 8.10 -1.02
C SER A 80 1.53 9.12 -1.76
N ALA A 81 1.61 9.12 -3.08
CA ALA A 81 0.70 9.86 -3.92
C ALA A 81 -0.69 9.20 -3.90
N TRP A 82 -1.71 9.96 -4.27
CA TRP A 82 -3.05 9.43 -4.45
C TRP A 82 -3.04 8.26 -5.44
N HIS A 83 -3.51 7.11 -4.99
CA HIS A 83 -3.63 5.91 -5.80
C HIS A 83 -4.90 5.13 -5.43
N LYS A 84 -5.23 4.12 -6.24
CA LYS A 84 -6.24 3.10 -5.91
C LYS A 84 -5.80 1.75 -6.46
N VAL A 85 -6.26 0.71 -5.79
CA VAL A 85 -6.10 -0.70 -6.19
C VAL A 85 -7.46 -1.30 -6.51
N ASP A 86 -7.49 -2.34 -7.34
CA ASP A 86 -8.71 -3.01 -7.79
C ASP A 86 -9.19 -4.15 -6.87
N ALA A 87 -8.54 -4.31 -5.72
CA ALA A 87 -8.82 -5.30 -4.69
C ALA A 87 -8.76 -4.63 -3.31
N ASP A 88 -9.36 -5.27 -2.30
CA ASP A 88 -9.29 -4.73 -0.94
C ASP A 88 -7.85 -4.76 -0.45
N GLU A 89 -7.43 -3.67 0.21
CA GLU A 89 -6.10 -3.53 0.80
C GLU A 89 -6.18 -3.34 2.32
N ILE A 90 -5.39 -4.12 3.05
CA ILE A 90 -5.33 -4.12 4.49
C ILE A 90 -3.98 -3.54 4.90
N TRP A 91 -4.01 -2.37 5.53
CA TRP A 91 -2.84 -1.70 6.09
C TRP A 91 -2.65 -2.15 7.54
N LEU A 92 -1.46 -2.64 7.88
CA LEU A 92 -1.10 -3.20 9.18
C LEU A 92 0.09 -2.41 9.74
N TRP A 93 -0.09 -1.75 10.87
CA TRP A 93 0.92 -0.87 11.44
C TRP A 93 1.97 -1.62 12.25
N HIS A 94 3.25 -1.32 11.99
CA HIS A 94 4.39 -1.77 12.80
C HIS A 94 5.03 -0.63 13.60
N GLY A 95 4.96 0.60 13.09
CA GLY A 95 5.52 1.79 13.73
C GLY A 95 6.95 2.11 13.31
N PRO A 96 7.70 2.90 14.11
CA PRO A 96 7.29 3.48 15.39
C PRO A 96 6.37 4.70 15.26
N ALA A 97 6.45 5.46 14.16
CA ALA A 97 5.64 6.66 14.00
C ALA A 97 4.18 6.33 13.63
N ASN A 98 3.27 7.28 13.86
CA ASN A 98 1.88 7.12 13.41
C ASN A 98 1.80 7.33 11.90
N LEU A 99 0.88 6.62 11.26
CA LEU A 99 0.55 6.80 9.84
C LEU A 99 -0.85 7.37 9.70
N THR A 100 -1.01 8.47 8.98
CA THR A 100 -2.32 8.94 8.56
C THR A 100 -2.64 8.36 7.18
N ILE A 101 -3.81 7.72 7.06
CA ILE A 101 -4.37 7.26 5.79
C ILE A 101 -5.54 8.18 5.46
N GLU A 102 -5.46 8.83 4.31
CA GLU A 102 -6.51 9.69 3.79
C GLU A 102 -7.21 9.01 2.64
N LEU A 103 -8.54 8.97 2.70
CA LEU A 103 -9.41 8.42 1.68
C LEU A 103 -10.16 9.56 1.01
N GLY A 104 -10.16 9.64 -0.31
CA GLY A 104 -10.82 10.74 -1.01
C GLY A 104 -10.74 10.63 -2.52
N GLY A 105 -11.88 10.61 -3.20
CA GLY A 105 -11.93 10.50 -4.66
C GLY A 105 -13.30 10.12 -5.20
N CYS A 106 -13.68 10.70 -6.33
CA CYS A 106 -14.94 10.39 -7.01
C CYS A 106 -14.61 10.22 -8.50
N GLY A 107 -14.77 8.99 -9.02
CA GLY A 107 -14.50 8.67 -10.42
C GLY A 107 -13.01 8.45 -10.74
N VAL A 108 -12.53 9.05 -11.83
CA VAL A 108 -11.19 8.82 -12.39
C VAL A 108 -10.08 9.66 -11.74
N ASN A 109 -10.44 10.66 -10.93
CA ASN A 109 -9.50 11.56 -10.26
C ASN A 109 -9.79 11.64 -8.75
N PRO A 110 -8.78 11.92 -7.91
CA PRO A 110 -9.02 12.30 -6.52
C PRO A 110 -9.88 13.58 -6.46
N CYS A 111 -10.81 13.62 -5.51
CA CYS A 111 -11.75 14.73 -5.32
C CYS A 111 -11.08 15.84 -4.50
N ALA A 112 -11.63 17.06 -4.54
CA ALA A 112 -11.17 18.15 -3.67
C ALA A 112 -11.19 17.72 -2.20
N GLU A 113 -10.20 18.15 -1.42
CA GLU A 113 -9.93 17.70 -0.03
C GLU A 113 -11.13 17.83 0.92
N ALA A 114 -12.16 18.61 0.57
CA ALA A 114 -13.38 18.80 1.38
C ALA A 114 -14.21 17.53 1.66
N ASN A 115 -13.97 16.41 0.94
CA ASN A 115 -14.64 15.12 1.17
C ASN A 115 -13.70 14.01 1.66
N SER A 116 -12.45 14.31 2.04
CA SER A 116 -11.52 13.26 2.46
C SER A 116 -11.80 12.78 3.90
N GLN A 117 -11.81 11.46 4.11
CA GLN A 117 -11.81 10.85 5.43
C GLN A 117 -10.38 10.53 5.84
N SER A 118 -9.99 10.86 7.08
CA SER A 118 -8.66 10.57 7.60
C SER A 118 -8.72 9.59 8.76
N PHE A 119 -7.84 8.61 8.73
CA PHE A 119 -7.70 7.59 9.77
C PHE A 119 -6.25 7.55 10.23
N THR A 120 -6.04 7.32 11.53
CA THR A 120 -4.69 7.19 12.10
C THR A 120 -4.41 5.73 12.46
N LEU A 121 -3.36 5.18 11.86
CA LEU A 121 -2.73 3.95 12.31
C LEU A 121 -1.60 4.25 13.30
N GLY A 122 -1.55 3.48 14.38
CA GLY A 122 -0.62 3.74 15.47
C GLY A 122 -0.79 2.78 16.63
N ASN A 123 0.02 2.97 17.67
CA ASN A 123 -0.15 2.26 18.93
C ASN A 123 -1.49 2.64 19.58
N ILE A 124 -2.38 1.67 19.74
CA ILE A 124 -3.73 1.85 20.31
C ILE A 124 -3.66 2.44 21.73
N LYS A 125 -2.57 2.17 22.47
CA LYS A 125 -2.39 2.64 23.86
C LYS A 125 -1.95 4.11 23.94
N ASP A 126 -1.34 4.64 22.89
CA ASP A 126 -0.79 6.00 22.88
C ASP A 126 -1.85 7.05 22.45
N GLY A 127 -3.04 6.58 22.05
CA GLY A 127 -4.16 7.45 21.69
C GLY A 127 -4.89 8.00 22.91
N SER A 128 -4.98 9.32 23.04
CA SER A 128 -6.00 9.97 23.86
C SER A 128 -7.36 9.95 23.13
N GLY A 129 -7.95 8.76 22.96
CA GLY A 129 -9.29 8.58 22.37
C GLY A 129 -9.41 7.47 21.32
N LEU A 130 -10.65 7.22 20.91
CA LEU A 130 -11.13 6.12 20.05
C LEU A 130 -10.65 6.16 18.57
N SER A 131 -9.72 7.04 18.19
CA SER A 131 -9.38 7.29 16.77
C SER A 131 -8.24 6.45 16.22
N THR A 132 -7.24 6.11 17.04
CA THR A 132 -6.07 5.32 16.62
C THR A 132 -6.37 3.82 16.58
N ARG A 133 -5.90 3.14 15.53
CA ARG A 133 -6.09 1.69 15.34
C ARG A 133 -4.81 1.02 14.80
N GLY A 134 -4.67 -0.28 15.01
CA GLY A 134 -3.50 -1.03 14.50
C GLY A 134 -3.58 -1.43 13.03
N HIS A 135 -4.77 -1.35 12.43
CA HIS A 135 -4.99 -1.68 11.01
C HIS A 135 -6.18 -0.93 10.41
N LEU A 136 -6.22 -0.84 9.09
CA LEU A 136 -7.36 -0.32 8.33
C LEU A 136 -7.55 -1.13 7.04
N VAL A 137 -8.80 -1.45 6.72
CA VAL A 137 -9.17 -2.08 5.44
C VAL A 137 -9.70 -0.99 4.52
N ILE A 138 -9.14 -0.93 3.31
CA ILE A 138 -9.45 0.00 2.26
C ILE A 138 -10.20 -0.78 1.17
N PRO A 139 -11.49 -0.50 0.93
CA PRO A 139 -12.24 -1.20 -0.10
C PRO A 139 -11.65 -0.98 -1.49
N ALA A 140 -11.72 -1.99 -2.34
CA ALA A 140 -11.32 -1.94 -3.74
C ALA A 140 -11.88 -0.69 -4.47
N GLY A 141 -11.04 -0.04 -5.27
CA GLY A 141 -11.39 1.15 -6.05
C GLY A 141 -11.44 2.45 -5.25
N THR A 142 -11.13 2.42 -3.95
CA THR A 142 -11.06 3.63 -3.11
C THR A 142 -9.75 4.37 -3.35
N TRP A 143 -9.84 5.66 -3.65
CA TRP A 143 -8.67 6.53 -3.70
C TRP A 143 -8.11 6.75 -2.30
N GLN A 144 -6.82 6.53 -2.14
CA GLN A 144 -6.10 6.63 -0.88
C GLN A 144 -4.75 7.34 -1.06
N ARG A 145 -4.28 7.99 -0.01
CA ARG A 145 -2.87 8.38 0.19
C ARG A 145 -2.48 8.22 1.65
N THR A 146 -1.19 8.11 1.90
CA THR A 146 -0.64 7.82 3.22
C THR A 146 0.48 8.81 3.55
N VAL A 147 0.43 9.37 4.76
CA VAL A 147 1.31 10.44 5.22
C VAL A 147 1.85 10.05 6.59
N PRO A 148 3.17 9.84 6.73
CA PRO A 148 3.78 9.59 8.04
C PRO A 148 3.67 10.85 8.91
N SER A 149 3.74 10.70 10.23
CA SER A 149 3.95 11.85 11.11
C SER A 149 5.36 12.43 10.92
N ASN A 150 5.92 13.10 11.93
CA ASN A 150 7.26 13.69 11.88
C ASN A 150 8.42 12.69 12.02
N ALA A 151 8.19 11.39 11.82
CA ALA A 151 9.17 10.31 11.98
C ALA A 151 8.83 9.14 11.05
N ASP A 152 9.76 8.20 10.88
CA ASP A 152 9.59 7.07 9.96
C ASP A 152 8.54 6.07 10.46
N VAL A 153 7.80 5.48 9.52
CA VAL A 153 6.81 4.44 9.82
C VAL A 153 6.95 3.27 8.85
N LEU A 154 7.01 2.07 9.43
CA LEU A 154 6.89 0.81 8.72
C LEU A 154 5.45 0.27 8.88
N VAL A 155 4.91 -0.24 7.79
CA VAL A 155 3.65 -0.97 7.74
C VAL A 155 3.83 -2.22 6.88
N SER A 156 2.85 -3.11 6.96
CA SER A 156 2.62 -4.14 5.94
C SER A 156 1.29 -3.88 5.25
N CYS A 157 1.23 -4.15 3.95
CA CYS A 157 -0.03 -4.12 3.19
C CYS A 157 -0.34 -5.52 2.68
N VAL A 158 -1.55 -5.99 2.93
CA VAL A 158 -2.10 -7.21 2.32
C VAL A 158 -3.15 -6.82 1.30
N VAL A 159 -3.03 -7.31 0.07
CA VAL A 159 -4.04 -7.10 -0.98
C VAL A 159 -4.66 -8.44 -1.33
N SER A 160 -5.99 -8.51 -1.41
CA SER A 160 -6.74 -9.74 -1.73
C SER A 160 -7.95 -9.43 -2.63
N PRO A 161 -8.03 -9.99 -3.86
CA PRO A 161 -7.03 -10.84 -4.52
C PRO A 161 -5.66 -10.16 -4.66
N GLY A 162 -4.57 -10.93 -4.69
CA GLY A 162 -3.18 -10.44 -4.63
C GLY A 162 -2.86 -9.39 -5.68
N PHE A 163 -2.07 -8.38 -5.30
CA PHE A 163 -1.76 -7.20 -6.09
C PHE A 163 -1.18 -7.53 -7.46
N THR A 164 -1.64 -6.81 -8.49
CA THR A 164 -1.02 -6.74 -9.81
C THR A 164 -0.96 -5.28 -10.25
N PHE A 165 0.07 -4.90 -11.01
CA PHE A 165 0.22 -3.52 -11.50
C PHE A 165 -0.91 -3.12 -12.46
N SER A 166 -1.51 -4.08 -13.17
CA SER A 166 -2.69 -3.81 -14.01
C SER A 166 -3.93 -3.30 -13.24
N GLY A 167 -4.01 -3.59 -11.93
CA GLY A 167 -5.05 -3.10 -11.03
C GLY A 167 -4.69 -1.79 -10.31
N PHE A 168 -3.45 -1.32 -10.43
CA PHE A 168 -2.94 -0.15 -9.74
C PHE A 168 -3.10 1.12 -10.58
N ASN A 169 -3.70 2.15 -10.00
CA ASN A 169 -3.94 3.43 -10.67
C ASN A 169 -3.34 4.55 -9.83
N LEU A 170 -2.35 5.26 -10.37
CA LEU A 170 -1.75 6.43 -9.74
C LEU A 170 -2.42 7.70 -10.29
N ALA A 171 -2.74 8.66 -9.43
CA ALA A 171 -3.25 9.95 -9.87
C ALA A 171 -2.18 10.65 -10.72
N SER A 172 -2.63 11.29 -11.81
CA SER A 172 -1.75 12.14 -12.60
C SER A 172 -1.24 13.28 -11.70
N LYS A 173 0.05 13.58 -11.77
CA LYS A 173 0.55 14.84 -11.19
C LYS A 173 -0.12 15.95 -12.00
N ASN A 174 -1.04 16.70 -11.40
CA ASN A 174 -1.43 17.97 -11.97
C ASN A 174 -0.16 18.82 -12.04
N GLU A 175 0.23 19.22 -13.25
CA GLU A 175 1.26 20.23 -13.49
C GLU A 175 0.91 21.56 -12.83
#